data_AF-A0A7C2C1I2-F1
#
_entry.id   AF-A0A7C2C1I2-F1
#
_cell.length_a   1.000
_cell.length_b   1.000
_cell.length_c   1.000
_cell.angle_alpha   90.00
_cell.angle_beta   90.00
_cell.angle_gamma   90.00
#
_symmetry.space_group_name_H-M   'P 1'
#
loop_
_entity.id
_entity.type
_entity.pdbx_description
1 polymer ?
#
loop_
_entity_poly.entity_id
_entity_poly.type
_entity_poly.pdbx_seq_one_letter_code
_entity_poly.pdbx_strand_id
1 'polypeptide(L)' 'MDKINIKKTKLLNLALKLKNIYPDLKGEIKIDNKNKKVYCRINKKELSYEILKLIELEIKKIYLNYKIEILNY' A
#
# COMPACT_ATOMS: atom_id res chain seq x y z
N MET A 1 6.42 -25.05 6.42
CA MET A 1 6.28 -23.59 6.70
C MET A 1 5.94 -22.89 5.39
N ASP A 2 4.64 -22.70 5.17
CA ASP A 2 4.04 -22.27 3.92
C ASP A 2 4.38 -20.81 3.54
N LYS A 3 4.99 -20.63 2.37
CA LYS A 3 5.30 -19.32 1.75
C LYS A 3 4.06 -18.41 1.60
N ILE A 4 2.85 -18.99 1.65
CA ILE A 4 1.56 -18.28 1.52
C ILE A 4 1.32 -17.35 2.71
N ASN A 5 1.72 -17.75 3.92
CA ASN A 5 1.44 -16.97 5.13
C ASN A 5 2.26 -15.67 5.20
N ILE A 6 3.48 -15.69 4.66
CA ILE A 6 4.42 -14.55 4.71
C ILE A 6 3.91 -13.37 3.87
N LYS A 7 3.32 -13.64 2.69
CA LYS A 7 2.78 -12.57 1.83
C LYS A 7 1.57 -11.89 2.46
N LYS A 8 0.68 -12.67 3.08
CA LYS A 8 -0.54 -12.16 3.72
C LYS A 8 -0.21 -11.30 4.93
N THR A 9 0.72 -11.75 5.78
CA THR A 9 1.22 -10.98 6.93
C THR A 9 1.88 -9.67 6.51
N LYS A 10 2.70 -9.65 5.45
CA LYS A 10 3.34 -8.43 4.94
C LYS A 10 2.31 -7.37 4.51
N LEU A 11 1.27 -7.78 3.81
CA LEU A 11 0.21 -6.89 3.32
C LEU A 11 -0.63 -6.35 4.49
N LEU A 12 -0.95 -7.20 5.47
CA LEU A 12 -1.67 -6.79 6.67
C LEU A 12 -0.86 -5.76 7.49
N ASN A 13 0.45 -5.98 7.61
CA ASN A 13 1.34 -5.09 8.34
C ASN A 13 1.49 -3.73 7.64
N LEU A 14 1.51 -3.73 6.30
CA LEU A 14 1.47 -2.50 5.51
C LEU A 14 0.17 -1.72 5.78
N ALA A 15 -0.98 -2.38 5.69
CA ALA A 15 -2.27 -1.74 5.92
C ALA A 15 -2.38 -1.14 7.34
N LEU A 16 -1.88 -1.86 8.35
CA LEU A 16 -1.81 -1.37 9.74
C LEU A 16 -0.92 -0.12 9.87
N LYS A 17 0.26 -0.13 9.26
CA LYS A 17 1.16 1.03 9.27
C LYS A 17 0.55 2.24 8.59
N LEU A 18 -0.08 2.03 7.43
CA LEU A 18 -0.74 3.12 6.71
C LEU A 18 -1.91 3.69 7.50
N LYS A 19 -2.66 2.85 8.21
CA LYS A 19 -3.70 3.29 9.16
C LYS A 19 -3.12 4.01 10.38
N ASN A 20 -1.91 3.69 10.83
CA ASN A 20 -1.24 4.46 11.89
C ASN A 20 -0.75 5.82 11.41
N ILE A 21 -0.21 5.90 10.19
CA ILE A 21 0.26 7.17 9.60
C ILE A 21 -0.96 8.06 9.30
N TYR A 22 -2.01 7.48 8.71
CA TYR A 22 -3.27 8.14 8.40
C TYR A 22 -4.46 7.28 8.87
N PRO A 23 -4.97 7.49 10.10
CA PRO A 23 -6.11 6.73 10.61
C PRO A 23 -7.40 6.96 9.82
N ASP A 24 -7.49 8.11 9.18
CA ASP A 24 -8.61 8.51 8.32
C ASP A 24 -8.44 8.06 6.86
N LEU A 25 -7.37 7.29 6.55
CA LEU A 25 -7.19 6.73 5.21
C LEU A 25 -8.26 5.66 4.94
N LYS A 26 -9.29 6.03 4.18
CA LYS A 26 -10.20 5.06 3.58
C LYS A 26 -9.67 4.67 2.21
N GLY A 27 -9.14 3.46 2.10
CA GLY A 27 -8.51 2.99 0.88
C GLY A 27 -8.40 1.48 0.79
N GLU A 28 -8.06 1.00 -0.41
CA GLU A 28 -7.84 -0.41 -0.71
C GLU A 28 -6.45 -0.58 -1.33
N ILE A 29 -5.68 -1.55 -0.84
CA ILE A 29 -4.38 -1.91 -1.42
C ILE A 29 -4.55 -3.23 -2.16
N LYS A 30 -4.36 -3.20 -3.47
CA LYS A 30 -4.40 -4.36 -4.35
C LYS A 30 -3.01 -4.67 -4.87
N ILE A 31 -2.66 -5.96 -4.89
CA ILE A 31 -1.35 -6.41 -5.34
C ILE A 31 -1.53 -7.35 -6.52
N ASP A 32 -0.99 -6.94 -7.64
CA ASP A 32 -0.95 -7.72 -8.86
C ASP A 32 0.44 -8.37 -8.99
N ASN A 33 0.52 -9.66 -8.62
CA ASN A 33 1.77 -10.41 -8.70
C ASN A 33 2.19 -10.67 -10.15
N LYS A 34 1.24 -10.72 -11.10
CA LYS A 34 1.50 -11.06 -12.51
C LYS A 34 2.25 -9.94 -13.23
N ASN A 35 1.82 -8.70 -13.02
CA ASN A 35 2.42 -7.50 -13.59
C ASN A 35 3.42 -6.82 -12.64
N LYS A 36 3.65 -7.41 -11.45
CA LYS A 36 4.45 -6.81 -10.37
C LYS A 36 4.00 -5.37 -10.09
N LYS A 37 2.70 -5.17 -9.88
CA LYS A 37 2.11 -3.86 -9.57
C LYS A 37 1.43 -3.84 -8.21
N VAL A 38 1.53 -2.74 -7.49
CA VAL A 38 0.77 -2.46 -6.27
C VAL A 38 -0.10 -1.25 -6.54
N TYR A 39 -1.41 -1.44 -6.45
CA TYR A 39 -2.41 -0.39 -6.56
C TYR A 39 -2.82 0.05 -5.18
N CYS A 40 -2.63 1.32 -4.85
CA CYS A 40 -3.16 1.92 -3.64
C CYS A 40 -4.31 2.84 -4.04
N ARG A 41 -5.54 2.41 -3.81
CA ARG A 41 -6.74 3.22 -4.04
C ARG A 41 -7.05 3.97 -2.77
N ILE A 42 -7.11 5.28 -2.84
CA ILE A 42 -7.41 6.13 -1.68
C ILE A 42 -8.62 6.95 -2.06
N ASN A 43 -9.64 6.93 -1.20
CA ASN A 43 -10.86 7.69 -1.37
C ASN A 43 -10.77 8.90 -0.42
N LYS A 44 -10.05 9.93 -0.85
CA LYS A 44 -9.90 11.16 -0.09
C LYS A 44 -9.79 12.37 -1.01
N LYS A 45 -10.68 13.33 -0.76
CA LYS A 45 -10.84 14.53 -1.57
C LYS A 45 -9.57 15.38 -1.64
N GLU A 46 -8.79 15.41 -0.57
CA GLU A 46 -7.48 16.07 -0.51
C GLU A 46 -6.46 15.16 0.18
N LEU A 47 -5.54 14.60 -0.60
CA LEU A 47 -4.36 13.92 -0.08
C LEU A 47 -3.15 14.81 -0.24
N SER A 48 -2.52 15.20 0.88
CA SER A 48 -1.26 15.94 0.82
C SER A 48 -0.18 15.09 0.17
N TYR A 49 0.65 15.74 -0.65
CA TYR A 49 1.76 15.09 -1.36
C TYR A 49 2.72 14.35 -0.41
N GLU A 50 2.95 14.87 0.79
CA GLU A 50 3.76 14.21 1.82
C GLU A 50 3.23 12.84 2.20
N ILE A 51 1.90 12.69 2.26
CA ILE A 51 1.24 11.45 2.63
C ILE A 51 1.31 10.43 1.50
N LEU A 52 1.11 10.88 0.25
CA LEU A 52 1.35 10.05 -0.93
C LEU A 52 2.77 9.48 -0.92
N LYS A 53 3.76 10.33 -0.61
CA LYS A 53 5.17 9.95 -0.56
C LYS A 53 5.47 8.98 0.59
N LEU A 54 4.89 9.19 1.77
CA LEU A 54 5.02 8.24 2.90
C LEU A 54 4.40 6.88 2.57
N ILE A 55 3.23 6.86 1.95
CA ILE A 55 2.55 5.63 1.53
C ILE A 55 3.41 4.89 0.49
N GLU A 56 3.91 5.60 -0.52
CA GLU A 56 4.78 5.03 -1.54
C GLU A 56 6.05 4.41 -0.92
N LEU A 57 6.70 5.13 0.01
CA LEU A 57 7.90 4.64 0.70
C LEU A 57 7.63 3.36 1.50
N GLU A 58 6.55 3.31 2.27
CA GLU A 58 6.20 2.12 3.05
C GLU A 58 5.86 0.92 2.15
N ILE A 59 5.16 1.14 1.04
CA ILE A 59 4.90 0.10 0.04
C ILE A 59 6.21 -0.38 -0.56
N LYS A 60 7.09 0.55 -0.95
CA LYS A 60 8.37 0.23 -1.60
C LYS A 60 9.29 -0.57 -0.70
N LYS A 61 9.30 -0.34 0.62
CA LYS A 61 10.07 -1.16 1.59
C LYS A 61 9.71 -2.65 1.55
N ILE A 62 8.45 -2.98 1.25
CA ILE A 62 7.95 -4.36 1.21
C ILE A 62 8.00 -4.93 -0.22
N TYR A 63 7.73 -4.08 -1.21
CA TYR A 63 7.59 -4.45 -2.62
C TYR A 63 8.58 -3.69 -3.51
N LEU A 64 9.88 -3.79 -3.23
CA LEU A 64 10.96 -3.10 -3.95
C LEU A 64 10.91 -3.26 -5.48
N ASN A 65 10.53 -4.44 -5.96
CA ASN A 65 10.48 -4.78 -7.39
C ASN A 65 9.10 -4.58 -8.02
N TYR A 66 8.16 -3.94 -7.32
CA TYR A 66 6.82 -3.70 -7.83
C TYR A 66 6.66 -2.22 -8.20
N LYS A 67 5.95 -1.96 -9.30
CA LYS A 67 5.52 -0.61 -9.66
C LYS A 67 4.34 -0.21 -8.77
N ILE A 68 4.42 0.96 -8.15
CA ILE A 68 3.40 1.48 -7.25
C ILE A 68 2.53 2.46 -8.04
N GLU A 69 1.22 2.25 -8.04
CA GLU A 69 0.23 3.16 -8.65
C GLU A 69 -0.75 3.60 -7.56
N ILE A 70 -0.69 4.89 -7.20
CA ILE A 70 -1.62 5.48 -6.24
C ILE A 70 -2.74 6.14 -7.03
N LEU A 71 -3.96 5.65 -6.85
CA LEU A 71 -5.16 6.15 -7.50
C LEU A 71 -6.00 6.89 -6.47
N ASN A 72 -6.16 8.20 -6.65
CA ASN A 72 -7.04 9.02 -5.83
C ASN A 72 -8.37 9.23 -6.57
N TYR A 73 -9.49 8.89 -5.92
CA TYR A 73 -10.84 9.09 -6.43
C TYR A 73 -11.60 10.09 -5.57
#